data_AF-A0A2V7PAC3-F1
#
_entry.id   AF-A0A2V7PAC3-F1
#
_cell.length_a   1.000
_cell.length_b   1.000
_cell.length_c   1.000
_cell.angle_alpha   90.00
_cell.angle_beta   90.00
_cell.angle_gamma   90.00
#
_symmetry.space_group_name_H-M   'P 1'
#
loop_
_entity.id
_entity.type
_entity.pdbx_description
1 polymer ?
#
loop_
_entity_poly.entity_id
_entity_poly.type
_entity_poly.pdbx_seq_one_letter_code
_entity_poly.pdbx_strand_id
1 'polypeptide(L)'
;MALLIVVPSLAIDLILQRTDTWRPIVRGPATGLAFLATFIVVQWPFANFLMTPLARNWFFGTEYMDYGTPPRSAYARNVFVTREATATEFWRGMLIAALIACLMMWVGVHVGRRMRKVRR
;
A
#
# COMPACT_ATOMS: atom_id res chain seq x y z
N MET A 1 -0.87 -6.82 -12.49
CA MET A 1 -0.43 -5.89 -11.42
C MET A 1 -1.53 -5.47 -10.41
N ALA A 2 -2.71 -6.11 -10.35
CA ALA A 2 -3.75 -5.80 -9.35
C ALA A 2 -3.82 -6.78 -8.16
N LEU A 3 -3.09 -7.91 -8.23
CA LEU A 3 -3.23 -9.03 -7.28
C LEU A 3 -2.78 -8.69 -5.84
N LEU A 4 -1.87 -7.73 -5.68
CA LEU A 4 -1.31 -7.37 -4.36
C LEU A 4 -2.25 -6.53 -3.48
N ILE A 5 -3.35 -6.00 -4.03
CA ILE A 5 -4.34 -5.25 -3.25
C ILE A 5 -5.28 -6.20 -2.50
N VAL A 6 -5.40 -7.45 -2.96
CA VAL A 6 -6.28 -8.46 -2.34
C VAL A 6 -5.87 -8.75 -0.89
N VAL A 7 -4.56 -8.81 -0.61
CA VAL A 7 -4.03 -9.09 0.74
C VAL A 7 -4.39 -7.99 1.75
N PRO A 8 -4.09 -6.69 1.51
CA PRO A 8 -4.51 -5.63 2.43
C PRO A 8 -6.04 -5.50 2.50
N SER A 9 -6.78 -5.81 1.43
CA SER A 9 -8.26 -5.85 1.48
C SER A 9 -8.79 -6.94 2.40
N LEU A 10 -8.24 -8.16 2.32
CA LEU A 10 -8.60 -9.27 3.22
C LEU A 10 -8.26 -8.95 4.68
N ALA A 11 -7.10 -8.33 4.91
CA ALA A 11 -6.71 -7.90 6.26
C ALA A 11 -7.68 -6.86 6.83
N ILE A 12 -8.09 -5.87 6.03
CA ILE A 12 -9.11 -4.90 6.44
C ILE A 12 -10.42 -5.63 6.76
N ASP A 13 -10.87 -6.55 5.91
CA ASP A 13 -12.17 -7.21 6.08
C ASP A 13 -12.21 -8.04 7.37
N LEU A 14 -11.14 -8.78 7.67
CA LEU A 14 -11.01 -9.55 8.91
C LEU A 14 -11.00 -8.63 10.15
N ILE A 15 -10.29 -7.51 10.09
CA ILE A 15 -10.26 -6.53 11.18
C ILE A 15 -11.65 -5.92 11.34
N LEU A 16 -12.32 -5.56 10.25
CA LEU A 16 -13.61 -4.91 10.29
C LEU A 16 -14.70 -5.83 10.86
N GLN A 17 -14.62 -7.14 10.61
CA GLN A 17 -15.47 -8.17 11.20
C GLN A 17 -15.22 -8.37 12.70
N ARG A 18 -13.94 -8.44 13.13
CA ARG A 18 -13.61 -8.62 14.56
C ARG A 18 -13.82 -7.36 15.42
N THR A 19 -13.85 -6.20 14.80
CA THR A 19 -13.86 -4.88 15.47
C THR A 19 -15.26 -4.27 15.52
N ASP A 20 -16.32 -5.06 15.36
CA ASP A 20 -17.68 -4.51 15.26
C ASP A 20 -18.17 -3.89 16.58
N THR A 21 -17.69 -4.38 17.71
CA THR A 21 -18.02 -3.88 19.06
C THR A 21 -17.26 -2.61 19.46
N TRP A 22 -16.27 -2.16 18.68
CA TRP A 22 -15.44 -1.03 19.07
C TRP A 22 -16.08 0.33 18.79
N ARG A 23 -15.69 1.33 19.58
CA ARG A 23 -16.12 2.72 19.38
C ARG A 23 -15.70 3.21 17.98
N PRO A 24 -16.56 3.91 17.23
CA PRO A 24 -16.29 4.33 15.85
C PRO A 24 -15.01 5.17 15.70
N ILE A 25 -14.70 5.96 16.73
CA ILE A 25 -13.53 6.84 16.79
C ILE A 25 -12.20 6.09 16.92
N VAL A 26 -12.22 4.88 17.50
CA VAL A 26 -11.03 4.01 17.62
C VAL A 26 -10.94 3.08 16.41
N ARG A 27 -12.10 2.59 15.94
CA ARG A 27 -12.20 1.67 14.79
C ARG A 27 -11.57 2.26 13.53
N GLY A 28 -11.94 3.49 13.15
CA GLY A 28 -11.44 4.15 11.93
C GLY A 28 -9.90 4.21 11.83
N PRO A 29 -9.21 4.88 12.77
CA PRO A 29 -7.76 4.98 12.72
C PRO A 29 -7.06 3.62 12.88
N ALA A 30 -7.57 2.71 13.71
CA ALA A 30 -7.02 1.37 13.83
C ALA A 30 -7.05 0.61 12.50
N THR A 31 -8.17 0.65 11.77
CA THR A 31 -8.26 0.02 10.44
C THR A 31 -7.39 0.72 9.38
N GLY A 32 -7.28 2.06 9.42
CA GLY A 32 -6.42 2.80 8.49
C GLY A 32 -4.94 2.49 8.69
N LEU A 33 -4.48 2.43 9.95
CA LEU A 33 -3.13 2.04 10.30
C LEU A 33 -2.84 0.58 9.94
N ALA A 34 -3.78 -0.33 10.19
CA ALA A 34 -3.62 -1.73 9.84
C ALA A 34 -3.55 -1.95 8.31
N PHE A 35 -4.33 -1.18 7.54
CA PHE A 35 -4.21 -1.16 6.08
C PHE A 35 -2.82 -0.72 5.65
N LEU A 36 -2.33 0.43 6.15
CA LEU A 36 -1.02 0.96 5.79
C LEU A 36 0.11 -0.03 6.18
N ALA A 37 0.03 -0.63 7.37
CA ALA A 37 0.99 -1.63 7.81
C ALA A 37 0.99 -2.87 6.89
N THR A 38 -0.19 -3.42 6.59
CA THR A 38 -0.31 -4.59 5.69
C THR A 38 0.17 -4.25 4.28
N PHE A 39 -0.16 -3.06 3.79
CA PHE A 39 0.28 -2.58 2.49
C PHE A 39 1.81 -2.50 2.42
N ILE A 40 2.47 -1.94 3.43
CA ILE A 40 3.94 -1.88 3.50
C ILE A 40 4.54 -3.28 3.54
N VAL A 41 4.04 -4.14 4.42
CA VAL A 41 4.58 -5.52 4.59
C VAL A 41 4.46 -6.34 3.31
N VAL A 42 3.43 -6.11 2.49
CA VAL A 42 3.22 -6.85 1.24
C VAL A 42 3.97 -6.20 0.07
N GLN A 43 3.92 -4.88 -0.05
CA GLN A 43 4.50 -4.17 -1.19
C GLN A 43 6.03 -4.08 -1.10
N TRP A 44 6.60 -3.96 0.10
CA TRP A 44 8.05 -3.85 0.28
C TRP A 44 8.82 -5.08 -0.22
N PRO A 45 8.51 -6.32 0.20
CA PRO A 45 9.19 -7.50 -0.33
C PRO A 45 8.91 -7.71 -1.82
N PHE A 46 7.72 -7.35 -2.31
CA PHE A 46 7.39 -7.44 -3.72
C PHE A 46 8.23 -6.45 -4.57
N ALA A 47 8.40 -5.22 -4.11
CA ALA A 47 9.28 -4.24 -4.76
C ALA A 47 10.73 -4.74 -4.80
N ASN A 48 11.22 -5.34 -3.70
CA ASN A 48 12.55 -5.97 -3.69
C ASN A 48 12.64 -7.13 -4.68
N PHE A 49 11.60 -7.98 -4.75
CA PHE A 49 11.54 -9.09 -5.71
C PHE A 49 11.62 -8.60 -7.16
N LEU A 50 10.93 -7.51 -7.51
CA LEU A 50 10.98 -6.92 -8.85
C LEU A 50 12.39 -6.44 -9.26
N MET A 51 13.24 -6.09 -8.30
CA MET A 51 14.64 -5.71 -8.55
C MET A 51 15.58 -6.93 -8.71
N THR A 52 15.10 -8.13 -8.39
CA THR A 52 15.91 -9.35 -8.55
C THR A 52 15.87 -9.89 -9.98
N PRO A 53 16.87 -10.68 -10.40
CA PRO A 53 16.84 -11.36 -11.70
C PRO A 53 15.64 -12.30 -11.87
N LEU A 54 15.05 -12.79 -10.77
CA LEU A 54 13.91 -13.71 -10.80
C LEU A 54 12.63 -13.08 -11.36
N ALA A 55 12.52 -11.75 -11.31
CA ALA A 55 11.42 -11.01 -11.91
C ALA A 55 11.58 -10.79 -13.43
N ARG A 56 12.72 -11.16 -14.01
CA ARG A 56 12.97 -11.07 -15.46
C ARG A 56 12.35 -12.27 -16.17
N ASN A 57 11.04 -12.27 -16.23
CA ASN A 57 10.27 -13.31 -16.91
C ASN A 57 9.11 -12.70 -17.67
N TRP A 58 8.49 -13.48 -18.55
CA TRP A 58 7.38 -13.05 -19.40
C TRP A 58 6.16 -12.51 -18.63
N PHE A 59 6.02 -12.85 -17.33
CA PHE A 59 4.89 -12.42 -16.50
C PHE A 59 5.12 -11.04 -15.86
N PHE A 60 6.31 -10.78 -15.33
CA PHE A 60 6.64 -9.48 -14.69
C PHE A 60 7.36 -8.50 -15.64
N GLY A 61 8.05 -9.00 -16.66
CA GLY A 61 8.60 -8.19 -17.75
C GLY A 61 9.65 -7.16 -17.33
N THR A 62 10.36 -7.35 -16.21
CA THR A 62 11.33 -6.34 -15.72
C THR A 62 12.61 -6.25 -16.55
N GLU A 63 12.74 -7.08 -17.58
CA GLU A 63 13.85 -7.07 -18.53
C GLU A 63 13.67 -6.12 -19.73
N TYR A 64 12.44 -5.70 -20.00
CA TYR A 64 12.16 -4.82 -21.13
C TYR A 64 12.62 -3.39 -20.82
N MET A 65 13.73 -2.99 -21.44
CA MET A 65 14.23 -1.62 -21.37
C MET A 65 14.19 -1.00 -22.76
N ASP A 66 13.81 0.28 -22.80
CA ASP A 66 13.83 1.03 -24.05
C ASP A 66 15.27 1.21 -24.54
N TYR A 67 15.46 1.22 -25.87
CA TYR A 67 16.76 1.32 -26.53
C TYR A 67 17.55 2.58 -26.08
N GLY A 68 16.84 3.65 -25.72
CA GLY A 68 17.43 4.89 -25.21
C GLY A 68 17.95 4.81 -23.75
N THR A 69 17.76 3.70 -23.04
CA THR A 69 18.15 3.58 -21.64
C THR A 69 19.66 3.44 -21.49
N PRO A 70 20.37 4.37 -20.81
CA PRO A 70 21.80 4.24 -20.63
C PRO A 70 22.14 2.99 -19.79
N PRO A 71 23.15 2.18 -20.19
CA PRO A 71 23.53 0.95 -19.47
C PRO A 71 23.97 1.19 -18.01
N ARG A 72 24.41 2.42 -17.70
CA ARG A 72 24.83 2.82 -16.34
C ARG A 72 23.70 3.43 -15.50
N SER A 73 22.50 3.59 -16.06
CA SER A 73 21.36 4.16 -15.33
C SER A 73 20.95 3.28 -14.14
N ALA A 74 20.38 3.89 -13.11
CA ALA A 74 19.89 3.16 -11.93
C ALA A 74 18.79 2.13 -12.29
N TYR A 75 18.02 2.43 -13.33
CA TYR A 75 17.00 1.53 -13.89
C TYR A 75 17.65 0.27 -14.48
N ALA A 76 18.66 0.41 -15.35
CA ALA A 76 19.42 -0.71 -15.90
C ALA A 76 20.09 -1.58 -14.82
N ARG A 77 20.49 -0.96 -13.71
CA ARG A 77 21.15 -1.63 -12.59
C ARG A 77 20.20 -2.25 -11.57
N ASN A 78 18.87 -2.09 -11.71
CA ASN A 78 17.88 -2.57 -10.73
C ASN A 78 18.18 -2.05 -9.30
N VAL A 79 18.57 -0.78 -9.19
CA VAL A 79 18.87 -0.14 -7.90
C VAL A 79 17.78 0.87 -7.57
N PHE A 80 17.33 0.86 -6.32
CA PHE A 80 16.40 1.88 -5.82
C PHE A 80 17.07 3.26 -5.83
N VAL A 81 16.43 4.21 -6.49
CA VAL A 81 16.84 5.62 -6.43
C VAL A 81 16.16 6.25 -5.22
N THR A 82 16.95 6.65 -4.25
CA THR A 82 16.47 7.47 -3.12
C THR A 82 16.05 8.84 -3.66
N ARG A 83 14.75 9.11 -3.66
CA ARG A 83 14.20 10.44 -4.03
C ARG A 83 14.25 11.44 -2.88
N GLU A 84 14.32 10.95 -1.65
CA GLU A 84 14.36 11.77 -0.44
C GLU A 84 15.81 12.05 -0.07
N ALA A 85 16.10 13.30 0.29
CA ALA A 85 17.45 13.70 0.68
C ALA A 85 17.78 13.26 2.11
N THR A 86 16.75 13.11 2.96
CA THR A 86 16.91 12.79 4.39
C THR A 86 15.82 11.84 4.88
N ALA A 87 16.14 10.96 5.83
CA ALA A 87 15.18 10.06 6.50
C ALA A 87 13.98 10.80 7.12
N THR A 88 14.15 12.05 7.53
CA THR A 88 13.07 12.90 8.06
C THR A 88 11.97 13.17 7.01
N GLU A 89 12.34 13.34 5.74
CA GLU A 89 11.37 13.57 4.66
C GLU A 89 10.53 12.32 4.39
N PHE A 90 11.17 11.15 4.42
CA PHE A 90 10.49 9.86 4.35
C PHE A 90 9.44 9.70 5.44
N TRP A 91 9.84 9.91 6.70
CA TRP A 91 8.93 9.77 7.84
C TRP A 91 7.80 10.81 7.81
N ARG A 92 8.06 12.02 7.31
CA ARG A 92 7.01 13.03 7.08
C ARG A 92 6.00 12.54 6.04
N GLY A 93 6.48 11.99 4.92
CA GLY A 93 5.62 11.38 3.89
C GLY A 93 4.79 10.23 4.44
N MET A 94 5.42 9.35 5.24
CA MET A 94 4.75 8.23 5.89
C MET A 94 3.67 8.69 6.87
N LEU A 95 3.94 9.75 7.64
CA LEU A 95 2.96 10.32 8.57
C LEU A 95 1.77 10.93 7.83
N ILE A 96 2.00 11.66 6.74
CA ILE A 96 0.93 12.19 5.89
C ILE A 96 0.10 11.04 5.30
N ALA A 97 0.76 9.99 4.79
CA ALA A 97 0.08 8.80 4.25
C ALA A 97 -0.79 8.12 5.32
N ALA A 98 -0.31 7.99 6.55
CA ALA A 98 -1.08 7.44 7.67
C ALA A 98 -2.30 8.30 8.01
N LEU A 99 -2.16 9.62 8.04
CA LEU A 99 -3.28 10.53 8.28
C LEU A 99 -4.35 10.42 7.19
N ILE A 100 -3.93 10.40 5.91
CA ILE A 100 -4.84 10.25 4.77
C ILE A 100 -5.54 8.88 4.81
N ALA A 101 -4.80 7.80 5.10
CA ALA A 101 -5.37 6.46 5.21
C ALA A 101 -6.44 6.39 6.32
N CYS A 102 -6.17 6.97 7.48
CA CYS A 102 -7.13 7.08 8.58
C CYS A 102 -8.37 7.89 8.20
N LEU A 103 -8.19 9.05 7.55
CA LEU A 103 -9.29 9.89 7.05
C LEU A 103 -10.16 9.14 6.05
N MET A 104 -9.55 8.51 5.05
CA MET A 104 -10.28 7.79 4.01
C MET A 104 -11.03 6.58 4.58
N MET A 105 -10.42 5.86 5.52
CA MET A 105 -11.08 4.74 6.20
C MET A 105 -12.24 5.22 7.08
N TRP A 106 -12.09 6.35 7.76
CA TRP A 106 -13.17 6.96 8.54
C TRP A 106 -14.37 7.33 7.66
N VAL A 107 -14.13 7.93 6.50
CA VAL A 107 -15.18 8.22 5.50
C VAL A 107 -15.83 6.94 5.01
N GLY A 108 -15.05 5.92 4.65
CA GLY A 108 -15.56 4.62 4.18
C GLY A 108 -16.50 3.94 5.18
N VAL A 109 -16.13 3.92 6.47
CA VAL A 109 -16.98 3.35 7.52
C VAL A 109 -18.27 4.16 7.72
N HIS A 110 -18.21 5.49 7.64
CA HIS A 110 -19.40 6.35 7.76
C HIS A 110 -20.36 6.19 6.59
N VAL A 111 -19.86 6.17 5.36
CA VAL A 111 -20.66 5.96 4.15
C VAL A 111 -21.27 4.56 4.14
N GLY A 112 -20.49 3.53 4.46
CA GLY A 112 -20.99 2.15 4.54
C GLY A 112 -22.13 1.97 5.55
N ARG A 113 -22.06 2.64 6.70
CA ARG A 113 -23.16 2.65 7.68
C ARG A 113 -24.42 3.36 7.15
N ARG A 114 -24.27 4.47 6.41
CA ARG A 114 -25.41 5.15 5.78
C ARG A 114 -26.09 4.27 4.73
N MET A 115 -25.31 3.61 3.88
CA MET A 115 -25.86 2.68 2.88
C MET A 115 -26.62 1.51 3.52
N ARG A 116 -26.13 0.97 4.65
CA ARG A 116 -26.82 -0.10 5.39
C ARG A 116 -28.17 0.35 5.97
N LYS A 117 -28.34 1.64 6.28
CA LYS A 117 -29.62 2.19 6.78
C LYS A 117 -30.67 2.38 5.70
N VAL A 118 -30.27 2.66 4.46
CA VAL A 118 -31.21 2.89 3.33
C VAL A 118 -31.86 1.60 2.84
N ARG A 119 -31.27 0.44 3.14
CA ARG A 119 -31.74 -0.88 2.71
C ARG A 119 -32.67 -1.57 3.72
N ARG A 120 -33.32 -0.81 4.61
CA ARG A 120 -34.36 -1.30 5.51
C ARG A 120 -35.74 -0.94 4.99
#